data_AF-A0A2V2RXY8-F1
#
_entry.id   AF-A0A2V2RXY8-F1
#
_cell.length_a   1.000
_cell.length_b   1.000
_cell.length_c   1.000
_cell.angle_alpha   90.00
_cell.angle_beta   90.00
_cell.angle_gamma   90.00
#
_symmetry.space_group_name_H-M   'P 1'
#
loop_
_entity.id
_entity.type
_entity.pdbx_description
1 polymer ?
#
loop_
_entity_poly.entity_id
_entity_poly.type
_entity_poly.pdbx_seq_one_letter_code
_entity_poly.pdbx_strand_id
1 'polypeptide(L)' 'MARNQFIEAIHEARYDLETCAEKDKPAARAKLYTLLDQAALRTDPPVRPDDILDALYDDYKDFRRMKLRQQWPRLKR' A
#
# COMPACT_ATOMS: atom_id res chain seq x y z
N MET A 1 -8.29 -16.94 2.65
CA MET A 1 -8.55 -15.51 2.82
C MET A 1 -8.77 -14.91 1.44
N ALA A 2 -10.00 -14.49 1.11
CA ALA A 2 -10.24 -13.74 -0.12
C ALA A 2 -9.42 -12.45 -0.03
N ARG A 3 -8.47 -12.26 -0.94
CA ARG A 3 -7.61 -11.08 -0.92
C ARG A 3 -8.47 -9.87 -1.22
N ASN A 4 -8.59 -8.96 -0.25
CA ASN A 4 -9.33 -7.74 -0.45
C ASN A 4 -8.52 -6.86 -1.42
N GLN A 5 -8.96 -6.83 -2.69
CA GLN A 5 -8.28 -6.09 -3.77
C GLN A 5 -8.02 -4.62 -3.40
N PHE A 6 -8.85 -4.05 -2.52
CA PHE A 6 -8.71 -2.69 -2.06
C PHE A 6 -7.54 -2.53 -1.06
N ILE A 7 -7.35 -3.48 -0.15
CA ILE A 7 -6.21 -3.50 0.77
C ILE A 7 -4.91 -3.71 -0.02
N GLU A 8 -4.92 -4.61 -1.01
CA GLU A 8 -3.77 -4.78 -1.90
C GLU A 8 -3.43 -3.50 -2.67
N ALA A 9 -4.43 -2.74 -3.13
CA ALA A 9 -4.21 -1.46 -3.80
C ALA A 9 -3.57 -0.41 -2.87
N ILE A 10 -3.95 -0.39 -1.58
CA ILE A 10 -3.30 0.48 -0.57
C ILE A 10 -1.84 0.08 -0.38
N HIS A 11 -1.56 -1.22 -0.24
CA HIS A 11 -0.19 -1.72 -0.12
C HIS A 11 0.67 -1.42 -1.35
N GLU A 12 0.10 -1.58 -2.54
CA GLU A 12 0.78 -1.26 -3.79
C GLU A 12 1.07 0.24 -3.90
N ALA A 13 0.10 1.10 -3.61
CA ALA A 13 0.31 2.55 -3.62
C ALA A 13 1.37 2.99 -2.60
N ARG A 14 1.42 2.35 -1.42
CA ARG A 14 2.46 2.60 -0.41
C ARG A 14 3.83 2.12 -0.87
N TYR A 15 3.91 0.95 -1.50
CA TYR A 15 5.15 0.43 -2.09
C TYR A 15 5.66 1.31 -3.23
N ASP A 16 4.77 1.78 -4.11
CA ASP A 16 5.10 2.69 -5.19
C ASP A 16 5.66 4.00 -4.62
N LEU A 17 5.03 4.58 -3.59
CA LEU A 17 5.52 5.79 -2.93
C LEU A 17 6.95 5.64 -2.35
N GLU A 18 7.29 4.46 -1.84
CA GLU A 18 8.62 4.17 -1.29
C GLU A 18 9.68 3.89 -2.38
N THR A 19 9.27 3.48 -3.58
CA THR A 19 10.17 3.02 -4.65
C THR A 19 10.20 3.92 -5.88
N CYS A 20 9.24 4.84 -6.03
CA CYS A 20 9.19 5.78 -7.13
C CYS A 20 10.28 6.85 -7.01
N ALA A 21 10.59 7.52 -8.12
CA ALA A 21 11.52 8.65 -8.12
C ALA A 21 10.98 9.81 -7.27
N GLU A 22 11.87 10.62 -6.68
CA GLU A 22 11.49 11.76 -5.82
C GLU A 22 10.48 12.71 -6.50
N LYS A 23 10.64 12.94 -7.80
CA LYS A 23 9.75 13.79 -8.61
C LYS A 23 8.30 13.26 -8.68
N ASP A 24 8.10 11.96 -8.54
CA ASP A 24 6.81 11.28 -8.67
C ASP A 24 6.14 11.06 -7.29
N LYS A 25 6.89 11.25 -6.20
CA LYS A 25 6.36 11.11 -4.82
C LYS A 25 5.11 11.93 -4.54
N PRO A 26 4.96 13.20 -4.99
CA PRO A 26 3.74 13.95 -4.75
C PRO A 26 2.50 13.27 -5.35
N ALA A 27 2.62 12.74 -6.57
CA ALA A 27 1.54 12.04 -7.25
C ALA A 27 1.24 10.68 -6.59
N ALA A 28 2.28 9.92 -6.24
CA ALA A 28 2.15 8.65 -5.53
C ALA A 28 1.49 8.82 -4.15
N ARG A 29 1.87 9.88 -3.42
CA ARG A 29 1.27 10.24 -2.13
C ARG A 29 -0.21 10.58 -2.29
N ALA A 30 -0.57 11.42 -3.26
CA ALA A 30 -1.97 11.77 -3.53
C ALA A 30 -2.82 10.53 -3.84
N LYS A 31 -2.28 9.59 -4.64
CA LYS A 31 -2.95 8.32 -4.95
C LYS A 31 -3.16 7.47 -3.69
N LEU A 32 -2.14 7.34 -2.83
CA LEU A 32 -2.26 6.60 -1.57
C LEU A 32 -3.33 7.20 -0.66
N TYR A 33 -3.30 8.52 -0.42
CA TYR A 33 -4.28 9.18 0.44
C TYR A 33 -5.70 9.11 -0.11
N THR A 34 -5.88 9.16 -1.43
CA THR A 34 -7.20 8.96 -2.06
C THR A 34 -7.79 7.58 -1.73
N LEU A 35 -6.95 6.53 -1.72
CA LEU A 35 -7.39 5.19 -1.35
C LEU A 35 -7.70 5.08 0.15
N LEU A 36 -6.89 5.73 1.00
CA LEU A 36 -7.13 5.75 2.44
C LEU A 36 -8.40 6.53 2.81
N ASP A 37 -8.70 7.64 2.14
CA ASP A 37 -9.94 8.38 2.36
C ASP A 37 -11.17 7.54 1.98
N GLN A 38 -11.10 6.82 0.86
CA GLN A 38 -12.15 5.86 0.48
C GLN A 38 -12.29 4.71 1.49
N ALA A 39 -11.19 4.28 2.10
CA ALA A 39 -11.18 3.27 3.15
C ALA A 39 -11.88 3.80 4.42
N ALA A 40 -11.49 5.00 4.86
CA ALA A 40 -12.02 5.70 6.02
C ALA A 40 -13.53 5.93 5.92
N LEU A 41 -14.03 6.29 4.73
CA LEU A 41 -15.47 6.48 4.47
C LEU A 41 -16.29 5.17 4.53
N ARG A 42 -15.64 4.01 4.34
CA ARG A 42 -16.29 2.70 4.39
C ARG A 42 -16.27 2.08 5.80
N THR A 43 -15.54 2.67 6.74
CA THR A 43 -15.44 2.19 8.11
C THR A 43 -16.43 2.93 9.00
N ASP A 44 -17.10 2.20 9.89
CA ASP A 44 -17.99 2.75 10.91
C ASP A 44 -17.51 2.29 12.30
N PRO A 45 -17.02 3.19 13.16
CA PRO A 45 -16.90 4.64 12.97
C PRO A 45 -15.81 5.03 11.95
N PRO A 46 -15.88 6.25 11.35
CA PRO A 46 -14.83 6.76 10.48
C PRO A 46 -13.50 6.84 11.23
N VAL A 47 -12.46 6.26 10.65
CA VAL A 47 -11.10 6.28 11.20
C VAL A 47 -10.21 7.22 10.39
N ARG A 48 -9.09 7.68 10.96
CA ARG A 48 -8.18 8.56 10.21
C ARG A 48 -7.38 7.73 9.21
N PRO A 49 -7.01 8.28 8.05
CA PRO A 49 -6.14 7.61 7.07
C PRO A 49 -4.87 7.01 7.67
N ASP A 50 -4.26 7.69 8.65
CA ASP A 50 -3.06 7.23 9.33
C ASP A 50 -3.32 6.01 10.23
N ASP A 51 -4.48 5.94 10.89
CA ASP A 51 -4.88 4.78 11.71
C ASP A 51 -5.03 3.52 10.83
N ILE A 52 -5.48 3.69 9.58
CA ILE A 52 -5.59 2.61 8.59
C ILE A 52 -4.19 2.15 8.16
N LEU A 53 -3.23 3.07 8.00
CA LEU A 53 -1.85 2.73 7.65
C LEU A 53 -1.15 1.95 8.76
N ASP A 54 -1.45 2.28 10.02
CA ASP A 54 -0.93 1.59 11.19
C ASP A 54 -1.56 0.21 11.33
N ALA A 55 -2.89 0.10 11.17
CA ALA A 55 -3.60 -1.18 11.20
C ALA A 55 -3.11 -2.14 10.10
N LEU A 56 -2.73 -1.61 8.94
CA LEU A 56 -2.23 -2.38 7.80
C LEU A 56 -0.70 -2.55 7.80
N TYR A 57 0.01 -2.12 8.85
CA TYR A 57 1.48 -2.10 8.83
C TYR A 57 2.12 -3.49 8.74
N ASP A 58 1.60 -4.47 9.50
CA ASP A 58 2.15 -5.83 9.47
C ASP A 58 1.84 -6.53 8.15
N ASP A 59 0.61 -6.40 7.63
CA ASP A 59 0.24 -6.89 6.29
C ASP A 59 1.12 -6.25 5.20
N TYR A 60 1.44 -4.97 5.35
CA TYR A 60 2.32 -4.25 4.43
C TYR A 60 3.74 -4.82 4.44
N LYS A 61 4.28 -5.19 5.61
CA LYS A 61 5.62 -5.80 5.71
C LYS A 61 5.67 -7.14 4.97
N ASP A 62 4.62 -7.94 5.08
CA ASP A 62 4.54 -9.21 4.36
C ASP A 62 4.33 -9.01 2.85
N PHE A 63 3.52 -8.03 2.44
CA PHE A 63 3.40 -7.63 1.04
C PHE A 63 4.74 -7.19 0.45
N ARG A 64 5.51 -6.37 1.18
CA ARG A 64 6.85 -5.91 0.77
C ARG A 64 7.82 -7.08 0.60
N ARG A 65 7.84 -8.02 1.56
CA ARG A 65 8.64 -9.26 1.45
C ARG A 65 8.23 -10.08 0.23
N MET A 66 6.94 -10.21 -0.04
CA MET A 66 6.43 -10.91 -1.21
C MET A 66 6.87 -10.22 -2.51
N LYS A 67 6.71 -8.90 -2.65
CA LYS A 67 7.16 -8.14 -3.83
C LYS A 67 8.65 -8.29 -4.07
N LEU A 68 9.49 -8.20 -3.02
CA LEU A 68 10.94 -8.42 -3.13
C LEU A 68 11.27 -9.85 -3.58
N ARG A 69 10.61 -10.87 -3.02
CA ARG A 69 10.77 -12.27 -3.44
C ARG A 69 10.32 -12.51 -4.89
N GLN A 70 9.31 -11.80 -5.38
CA GLN A 70 8.87 -11.88 -6.78
C GLN A 70 9.84 -11.21 -7.76
N GLN A 71 10.58 -10.18 -7.32
CA GLN A 71 11.62 -9.55 -8.13
C GLN A 71 12.91 -10.38 -8.21
N TRP A 72 13.24 -11.14 -7.16
CA TRP A 72 14.43 -12.00 -7.09
C TRP A 72 14.61 -13.07 -8.19
N PRO A 73 13.58 -13.80 -8.66
CA PRO A 73 13.76 -14.80 -9.72
C PRO A 73 14.22 -14.21 -11.08
N ARG A 74 14.23 -12.88 -11.24
CA ARG A 74 14.77 -12.23 -12.44
C ARG A 74 16.30 -12.07 -12.46
N LEU A 75 16.99 -12.42 -11.36
CA LEU A 75 18.45 -12.29 -11.20
C LEU A 75 19.22 -13.63 -11.29
N LYS A 76 18.55 -14.76 -11.57
CA LYS A 76 19.18 -16.09 -11.72
C LYS A 76 19.09 -16.63 -13.16
N ARG A 77 19.48 -15.84 -14.15
CA ARG A 77 19.84 -16.31 -15.49
C ARG A 77 21.11 -15.64 -15.97
#